data_AF-A0A9P6YVQ3-F1
#
_entry.id   AF-A0A9P6YVQ3-F1
#
_cell.length_a   1.000
_cell.length_b   1.000
_cell.length_c   1.000
_cell.angle_alpha   90.00
_cell.angle_beta   90.00
_cell.angle_gamma   90.00
#
_symmetry.space_group_name_H-M   'P 1'
#
loop_
_entity.id
_entity.type
_entity.pdbx_description
1 polymer ?
#
loop_
_entity_poly.entity_id
_entity_poly.type
_entity_poly.pdbx_seq_one_letter_code
_entity_poly.pdbx_strand_id
1 'polypeptide(L)'
;MLSAEPAYALARATFKRAQRGLFGGKHIQFGNNNPFSKKKTRRNWLPNVQNKNLYSETLSKFIEVKVTTSVLRTIDKKGGLDKYLMETKDKNLFSEKALELKAKIRNQQKIQAKAVAKTEAKQQAPNTVVS
;
A
#
# COMPACT_ATOMS: atom_id res chain seq x y z
N MET A 1 14.11 3.14 -28.07
CA MET A 1 14.89 3.22 -26.81
C MET A 1 14.09 2.54 -25.72
N LEU A 2 14.49 1.35 -25.28
CA LEU A 2 13.90 0.71 -24.10
C LEU A 2 14.32 1.55 -22.89
N SER A 3 13.44 2.46 -22.46
CA SER A 3 13.54 3.10 -21.16
C SER A 3 13.66 1.99 -20.13
N ALA A 4 14.73 1.98 -19.35
CA ALA A 4 14.97 0.98 -18.33
C ALA A 4 13.75 0.93 -17.40
N GLU A 5 12.89 -0.06 -17.57
CA GLU A 5 11.80 -0.27 -16.65
C GLU A 5 12.43 -0.48 -15.26
N PRO A 6 12.06 0.30 -14.24
CA PRO A 6 12.62 0.10 -12.92
C PRO A 6 12.34 -1.35 -12.52
N ALA A 7 13.31 -2.06 -11.94
CA ALA A 7 13.21 -3.50 -11.58
C ALA A 7 11.91 -3.89 -10.83
N TYR A 8 11.23 -2.90 -10.24
CA TYR A 8 9.87 -2.99 -9.72
C TYR A 8 8.82 -3.45 -10.76
N ALA A 9 8.85 -2.99 -12.01
CA ALA A 9 7.88 -3.35 -13.06
C ALA A 9 7.95 -4.85 -13.42
N LEU A 10 9.15 -5.42 -13.52
CA LEU A 10 9.37 -6.85 -13.77
C LEU A 10 8.80 -7.74 -12.65
N ALA A 11 8.93 -7.33 -11.38
CA ALA A 11 8.35 -8.05 -10.24
C ALA A 11 6.80 -8.07 -10.25
N ARG A 12 6.16 -7.17 -11.02
CA ARG A 12 4.70 -7.17 -11.17
C ARG A 12 4.17 -8.24 -12.13
N ALA A 13 4.99 -8.71 -13.07
CA ALA A 13 4.55 -9.59 -14.15
C ALA A 13 4.34 -11.05 -13.70
N THR A 14 5.18 -11.56 -12.79
CA THR A 14 5.25 -12.99 -12.45
C THR A 14 4.25 -13.42 -11.37
N PHE A 15 3.97 -12.57 -10.39
CA PHE A 15 3.04 -12.89 -9.29
C PHE A 15 1.86 -11.93 -9.22
N LYS A 16 0.91 -12.11 -10.16
CA LYS A 16 -0.30 -11.29 -10.30
C LYS A 16 -1.15 -11.19 -9.01
N ARG A 17 -1.09 -12.19 -8.14
CA ARG A 17 -1.77 -12.14 -6.83
C ARG A 17 -1.21 -11.04 -5.92
N ALA A 18 0.11 -10.79 -5.95
CA ALA A 18 0.72 -9.74 -5.14
C ALA A 18 0.33 -8.33 -5.59
N GLN A 19 0.02 -8.13 -6.88
CA GLN A 19 -0.40 -6.83 -7.43
C GLN A 19 -1.78 -6.40 -6.94
N ARG A 20 -2.66 -7.36 -6.59
CA ARG A 20 -4.03 -7.10 -6.13
C ARG A 20 -4.13 -6.83 -4.63
N GLY A 21 -3.05 -7.00 -3.87
CA GLY A 21 -3.04 -6.88 -2.41
C GLY A 21 -1.80 -6.19 -1.87
N LEU A 22 -1.59 -6.21 -0.56
CA LEU A 22 -0.45 -5.59 0.12
C LEU A 22 0.57 -6.66 0.53
N PHE A 23 1.59 -6.86 -0.31
CA PHE A 23 2.58 -7.93 -0.13
C PHE A 23 3.97 -7.43 0.31
N GLY A 24 4.23 -6.12 0.20
CA GLY A 24 5.49 -5.52 0.70
C GLY A 24 6.74 -6.13 0.08
N GLY A 25 6.68 -6.50 -1.21
CA GLY A 25 7.79 -7.12 -1.93
C GLY A 25 7.98 -8.62 -1.69
N LYS A 26 7.15 -9.26 -0.86
CA LYS A 26 7.18 -10.73 -0.70
C LYS A 26 6.67 -11.41 -1.96
N HIS A 27 7.47 -12.34 -2.49
CA HIS A 27 7.17 -13.09 -3.70
C HIS A 27 7.16 -14.60 -3.39
N ILE A 28 6.62 -15.41 -4.31
CA ILE A 28 6.77 -16.86 -4.27
C ILE A 28 8.24 -17.20 -4.47
N GLN A 29 8.80 -18.05 -3.62
CA GLN A 29 10.13 -18.61 -3.81
C GLN A 29 10.01 -20.02 -4.38
N PHE A 30 10.88 -20.35 -5.33
CA PHE A 30 10.96 -21.68 -5.93
C PHE A 30 12.27 -22.36 -5.52
N GLY A 31 12.24 -23.67 -5.33
CA GLY A 31 13.44 -24.44 -5.03
C GLY A 31 13.15 -25.94 -5.01
N ASN A 32 13.97 -26.67 -4.26
CA ASN A 32 13.90 -28.12 -4.21
C ASN A 32 13.76 -28.64 -2.77
N ASN A 33 13.09 -29.77 -2.59
CA ASN A 33 13.30 -30.62 -1.42
C ASN A 33 14.54 -31.49 -1.67
N ASN A 34 15.42 -31.61 -0.67
CA ASN A 34 16.66 -32.37 -0.79
C ASN A 34 16.67 -33.51 0.24
N PRO A 35 16.20 -34.72 -0.13
CA PRO A 35 16.27 -35.87 0.75
C PRO A 35 17.70 -36.42 0.84
N PHE A 36 17.95 -37.32 1.80
CA PHE A 36 19.24 -37.98 1.99
C PHE A 36 19.76 -38.70 0.71
N SER A 37 18.84 -39.27 -0.08
CA SER A 37 19.13 -39.89 -1.38
C SER A 37 19.53 -38.90 -2.48
N LYS A 38 19.57 -37.59 -2.20
CA LYS A 38 19.88 -36.48 -3.12
C LYS A 38 18.98 -36.40 -4.37
N LYS A 39 17.88 -37.14 -4.40
CA LYS A 39 16.86 -37.07 -5.44
C LYS A 39 15.99 -35.82 -5.22
N LYS A 40 16.39 -34.71 -5.84
CA LYS A 40 15.75 -33.40 -5.66
C LYS A 40 14.35 -33.37 -6.29
N THR A 41 13.35 -32.90 -5.54
CA THR A 41 11.98 -32.67 -6.05
C THR A 41 11.63 -31.18 -5.98
N ARG A 42 10.91 -30.66 -6.97
CA ARG A 42 10.53 -29.22 -7.03
C ARG A 42 9.53 -28.89 -5.92
N ARG A 43 9.71 -27.75 -5.26
CA ARG A 43 8.74 -27.18 -4.30
C ARG A 43 8.68 -25.66 -4.42
N ASN A 44 7.62 -25.09 -3.87
CA ASN A 44 7.45 -23.65 -3.72
C ASN A 44 7.26 -23.27 -2.25
N TRP A 45 7.57 -22.01 -1.92
CA TRP A 45 7.26 -21.40 -0.63
C TRP A 45 6.40 -20.17 -0.87
N LEU A 46 5.20 -20.18 -0.31
CA LEU A 46 4.23 -19.10 -0.42
C LEU A 46 4.36 -18.15 0.78
N PRO A 47 4.16 -16.84 0.58
CA PRO A 47 4.03 -15.91 1.69
C PRO A 47 2.76 -16.19 2.49
N ASN A 48 2.79 -15.92 3.80
CA ASN A 48 1.62 -16.01 4.67
C ASN A 48 0.68 -14.82 4.43
N VAL A 49 -0.38 -15.05 3.66
CA VAL A 49 -1.34 -14.02 3.22
C VAL A 49 -2.68 -14.22 3.90
N GLN A 50 -3.22 -13.16 4.47
CA GLN A 50 -4.50 -13.11 5.16
C GLN A 50 -5.44 -12.11 4.48
N ASN A 51 -6.75 -12.36 4.53
CA ASN A 51 -7.75 -11.38 4.10
C ASN A 51 -8.17 -10.54 5.30
N LYS A 52 -8.00 -9.22 5.24
CA LYS A 52 -8.27 -8.32 6.37
C LYS A 52 -8.91 -7.01 5.92
N ASN A 53 -9.79 -6.51 6.77
CA ASN A 53 -10.39 -5.18 6.64
C ASN A 53 -9.55 -4.19 7.42
N LEU A 54 -8.93 -3.26 6.72
CA LEU A 54 -8.10 -2.21 7.30
C LEU A 54 -8.86 -0.89 7.23
N TYR A 55 -8.95 -0.17 8.35
CA TYR A 55 -9.56 1.14 8.39
C TYR A 55 -8.62 2.20 7.81
N SER A 56 -9.17 3.08 6.97
CA SER A 56 -8.49 4.28 6.45
C SER A 56 -9.20 5.51 7.02
N GLU A 57 -8.46 6.29 7.81
CA GLU A 57 -8.96 7.51 8.44
C GLU A 57 -9.28 8.58 7.39
N THR A 58 -8.39 8.74 6.41
CA THR A 58 -8.53 9.75 5.36
C THR A 58 -9.77 9.51 4.49
N LEU A 59 -10.06 8.23 4.20
CA LEU A 59 -11.21 7.83 3.37
C LEU A 59 -12.46 7.49 4.20
N SER A 60 -12.37 7.54 5.53
CA SER A 60 -13.43 7.18 6.49
C SER A 60 -14.10 5.85 6.19
N LYS A 61 -13.35 4.83 5.73
CA LYS A 61 -13.92 3.54 5.32
C LYS A 61 -12.99 2.37 5.58
N PHE A 62 -13.59 1.19 5.69
CA PHE A 62 -12.86 -0.08 5.71
C PHE A 62 -12.50 -0.51 4.29
N ILE A 63 -11.27 -0.98 4.13
CA ILE A 63 -10.73 -1.49 2.87
C ILE A 63 -10.39 -2.96 3.08
N GLU A 64 -11.11 -3.83 2.38
CA GLU A 64 -10.81 -5.25 2.34
C GLU A 64 -9.65 -5.50 1.36
N VAL A 65 -8.55 -6.05 1.86
CA VAL A 65 -7.38 -6.39 1.05
C VAL A 65 -6.72 -7.68 1.54
N LYS A 66 -6.11 -8.41 0.60
CA LYS A 66 -5.17 -9.49 0.92
C LYS A 66 -3.85 -8.89 1.36
N VAL A 67 -3.42 -9.19 2.58
CA VAL A 67 -2.22 -8.61 3.20
C VAL A 67 -1.32 -9.72 3.71
N THR A 68 -0.01 -9.57 3.53
CA THR A 68 0.96 -10.49 4.15
C THR A 68 1.13 -10.16 5.63
N THR A 69 1.33 -11.14 6.50
CA THR A 69 1.52 -10.90 7.94
C THR A 69 2.69 -9.96 8.26
N SER A 70 3.77 -10.02 7.47
CA SER A 70 4.88 -9.06 7.55
C SER A 70 4.44 -7.61 7.30
N VAL A 71 3.47 -7.40 6.42
CA VAL A 71 2.93 -6.07 6.10
C VAL A 71 1.98 -5.59 7.18
N LEU A 72 1.16 -6.48 7.75
CA LEU A 72 0.33 -6.15 8.91
C LEU A 72 1.20 -5.60 10.06
N ARG A 73 2.29 -6.29 10.38
CA ARG A 73 3.23 -5.82 11.40
C ARG A 73 3.83 -4.45 11.10
N THR A 74 4.14 -4.13 9.84
CA THR A 74 4.64 -2.79 9.47
C THR A 74 3.57 -1.72 9.49
N ILE A 75 2.32 -2.07 9.19
CA ILE A 75 1.17 -1.16 9.32
C ILE A 75 0.99 -0.79 10.79
N ASP A 76 1.01 -1.77 11.69
CA ASP A 76 0.89 -1.54 13.14
C ASP A 76 2.08 -0.70 13.65
N LYS A 77 3.30 -1.04 13.23
CA LYS A 77 4.51 -0.28 13.60
C LYS A 77 4.43 1.20 13.20
N LYS A 78 3.83 1.49 12.04
CA LYS A 78 3.67 2.87 11.57
C LYS A 78 2.48 3.58 12.21
N GLY A 79 1.53 2.83 12.77
CA GLY A 79 0.33 3.36 13.39
C GLY A 79 -0.83 3.55 12.41
N GLY A 80 -0.96 2.69 11.39
CA GLY A 80 -2.13 2.68 10.51
C GLY A 80 -1.81 2.53 9.01
N LEU A 81 -2.85 2.21 8.23
CA LEU A 81 -2.75 1.96 6.79
C LEU A 81 -2.31 3.22 6.03
N ASP A 82 -2.92 4.35 6.33
CA ASP A 82 -2.69 5.61 5.62
C ASP A 82 -1.25 6.08 5.79
N LYS A 83 -0.76 6.03 7.04
CA LYS A 83 0.63 6.37 7.36
C LYS A 83 1.63 5.41 6.72
N TYR A 84 1.31 4.10 6.69
CA TYR A 84 2.11 3.13 5.95
C TYR A 84 2.22 3.48 4.46
N LEU A 85 1.11 3.80 3.80
CA LEU A 85 1.10 4.14 2.38
C LEU A 85 1.81 5.46 2.09
N MET A 86 1.67 6.46 2.95
CA MET A 86 2.27 7.78 2.76
C MET A 86 3.79 7.79 2.97
N GLU A 87 4.26 7.17 4.05
CA GLU A 87 5.67 7.14 4.41
C GLU A 87 6.50 6.21 3.51
N THR A 88 5.88 5.13 3.01
CA THR A 88 6.58 4.18 2.14
C THR A 88 6.75 4.75 0.74
N LYS A 89 8.00 4.76 0.24
CA LYS A 89 8.32 5.18 -1.14
C LYS A 89 7.59 4.29 -2.16
N ASP A 90 7.18 4.87 -3.28
CA ASP A 90 6.39 4.16 -4.30
C ASP A 90 7.11 2.93 -4.87
N LYS A 91 8.44 3.01 -4.99
CA LYS A 91 9.31 1.90 -5.40
C LYS A 91 9.25 0.70 -4.44
N ASN A 92 8.93 0.93 -3.16
CA ASN A 92 8.94 -0.08 -2.11
C ASN A 92 7.55 -0.67 -1.80
N LEU A 93 6.48 -0.19 -2.46
CA LEU A 93 5.13 -0.71 -2.24
C LEU A 93 4.87 -2.00 -3.03
N PHE A 94 5.64 -2.25 -4.10
CA PHE A 94 5.66 -3.49 -4.87
C PHE A 94 4.30 -3.97 -5.46
N SER A 95 3.23 -3.18 -5.34
CA SER A 95 1.86 -3.55 -5.69
C SER A 95 1.10 -2.41 -6.36
N GLU A 96 0.40 -2.70 -7.46
CA GLU A 96 -0.52 -1.78 -8.12
C GLU A 96 -1.64 -1.31 -7.18
N LYS A 97 -2.23 -2.22 -6.40
CA LYS A 97 -3.30 -1.89 -5.45
C LYS A 97 -2.83 -0.88 -4.41
N ALA A 98 -1.59 -1.03 -3.93
CA ALA A 98 -1.03 -0.12 -2.94
C ALA A 98 -0.84 1.30 -3.51
N LEU A 99 -0.39 1.42 -4.76
CA LEU A 99 -0.26 2.71 -5.43
C LEU A 99 -1.61 3.36 -5.71
N GLU A 100 -2.61 2.56 -6.13
CA GLU A 100 -3.99 3.03 -6.31
C GLU A 100 -4.53 3.63 -5.01
N LEU A 101 -4.37 2.93 -3.88
CA LEU A 101 -4.81 3.41 -2.57
C LEU A 101 -4.05 4.67 -2.15
N LYS A 102 -2.73 4.70 -2.33
CA LYS A 102 -1.91 5.88 -2.02
C LYS A 102 -2.35 7.11 -2.81
N ALA A 103 -2.62 6.96 -4.11
CA ALA A 103 -3.11 8.04 -4.96
C ALA A 103 -4.48 8.54 -4.49
N LYS A 104 -5.40 7.64 -4.13
CA LYS A 104 -6.72 8.00 -3.59
C LYS A 104 -6.60 8.80 -2.29
N ILE A 105 -5.79 8.34 -1.34
CA ILE A 105 -5.56 9.05 -0.07
C ILE A 105 -4.94 10.43 -0.32
N ARG A 106 -3.93 10.53 -1.21
CA ARG A 106 -3.30 11.81 -1.55
C ARG A 106 -4.29 12.80 -2.15
N ASN A 107 -5.17 12.34 -3.04
CA ASN A 107 -6.20 13.19 -3.63
C ASN A 107 -7.21 13.65 -2.58
N GLN A 108 -7.63 12.74 -1.69
CA GLN A 108 -8.55 13.06 -0.61
C GLN A 108 -7.96 14.10 0.37
N GLN A 109 -6.68 13.95 0.76
CA GLN A 109 -5.98 14.93 1.59
C GLN A 109 -5.92 16.31 0.94
N LYS A 110 -5.69 16.39 -0.39
CA LYS A 110 -5.72 17.66 -1.12
C LYS A 110 -7.11 18.29 -1.11
N ILE A 111 -8.17 17.49 -1.25
CA ILE A 111 -9.55 17.97 -1.20
C ILE A 111 -9.86 18.51 0.20
N GLN A 112 -9.50 17.76 1.25
CA GLN A 112 -9.67 18.18 2.64
C GLN A 112 -8.91 19.48 2.95
N ALA A 113 -7.65 19.59 2.53
CA ALA A 113 -6.85 20.80 2.72
C ALA A 113 -7.48 22.04 2.05
N LYS A 114 -8.01 21.89 0.82
CA LYS A 114 -8.72 22.96 0.12
C LYS A 114 -10.02 23.36 0.83
N ALA A 115 -10.76 22.38 1.36
CA ALA A 115 -11.99 22.64 2.09
C ALA A 115 -11.71 23.40 3.39
N VAL A 116 -10.68 22.98 4.15
CA VAL A 116 -10.24 23.67 5.37
C VAL A 116 -9.83 25.11 5.07
N ALA A 117 -8.98 25.35 4.06
CA ALA A 117 -8.57 26.70 3.66
C ALA A 117 -9.76 27.59 3.25
N LYS A 118 -10.77 27.06 2.56
CA LYS A 118 -12.00 27.81 2.23
C LYS A 118 -12.81 28.18 3.48
N THR A 119 -12.80 27.30 4.48
CA THR A 119 -13.54 27.50 5.73
C THR A 119 -12.86 28.56 6.59
N GLU A 120 -11.53 28.51 6.67
CA GLU A 120 -10.70 29.51 7.36
C GLU A 120 -10.81 30.89 6.70
N ALA A 121 -10.77 30.97 5.36
CA ALA A 121 -10.95 32.24 4.65
C ALA A 121 -12.34 32.87 4.88
N LYS A 122 -13.38 32.05 5.08
CA LYS A 122 -14.72 32.54 5.43
C LYS A 122 -14.79 33.04 6.88
N GLN A 123 -14.00 32.46 7.79
CA GLN A 123 -13.94 32.87 9.21
C GLN A 123 -13.10 34.13 9.43
N GLN A 124 -12.16 34.44 8.53
CA GLN A 124 -11.28 35.61 8.61
C GLN A 124 -11.86 36.89 8.00
N ALA A 125 -13.04 36.85 7.36
CA ALA A 125 -13.73 38.08 6.99
C ALA A 125 -14.16 38.80 8.27
N PRO A 126 -13.65 40.02 8.57
CA PRO A 126 -14.01 40.70 9.80
C PRO A 126 -15.52 40.91 9.81
N ASN A 127 -16.19 40.47 10.86
CA ASN A 127 -17.51 40.99 11.21
C ASN A 127 -17.32 42.47 11.52
N THR A 128 -17.42 43.33 10.50
CA THR A 128 -17.47 44.78 10.66
C THR A 128 -18.77 45.09 11.39
N VAL A 129 -18.69 45.11 12.72
CA VAL A 129 -19.77 45.62 13.58
C VAL A 129 -19.83 47.11 13.30
N VAL A 130 -20.82 47.52 12.50
CA VAL A 130 -21.21 48.92 12.33
C VAL A 130 -21.81 49.35 13.66
N SER A 131 -21.08 50.18 14.41
CA SER A 131 -21.53 50.92 15.58
C SER A 131 -21.85 52.36 15.20
#